data_AF-A0A4Y2IAF0-F1
#
_entry.id   AF-A0A4Y2IAF0-F1
#
_cell.length_a   1.000
_cell.length_b   1.000
_cell.length_c   1.000
_cell.angle_alpha   90.00
_cell.angle_beta   90.00
_cell.angle_gamma   90.00
#
_symmetry.space_group_name_H-M   'P 1'
#
loop_
_entity.id
_entity.type
_entity.pdbx_description
1 polymer ?
#
loop_
_entity_poly.entity_id
_entity_poly.type
_entity_poly.pdbx_seq_one_letter_code
_entity_poly.pdbx_strand_id
1 'polypeptide(L)' 'MSVRKNALRNASEEYAKIADVVGRYAIHNSGKSFSLKKYGEGSSDVHTLINATTRENIRNIFGATVA' A
#
# COMPACT_ATOMS: atom_id res chain seq x y z
N MET A 1 21.05 -4.83 20.09
CA MET A 1 20.07 -4.13 19.24
C MET A 1 18.63 -4.39 19.73
N SER A 2 18.28 -3.99 20.96
CA SER A 2 16.92 -4.17 21.51
C SER A 2 16.06 -2.90 21.42
N VAL A 3 16.68 -1.73 21.51
CA VAL A 3 15.98 -0.43 21.51
C VAL A 3 15.16 -0.20 20.24
N ARG A 4 15.71 -0.47 19.05
CA ARG A 4 14.99 -0.27 17.79
C ARG A 4 13.79 -1.21 17.63
N LYS A 5 13.92 -2.46 18.07
CA LYS A 5 12.81 -3.43 18.02
C LYS A 5 11.67 -3.00 18.95
N ASN A 6 12.01 -2.49 20.12
CA ASN A 6 11.03 -2.04 21.13
C ASN A 6 10.35 -0.71 20.77
N ALA A 7 10.89 0.04 19.80
CA ALA A 7 10.30 1.29 19.31
C ALA A 7 9.25 1.09 18.21
N LEU A 8 9.11 -0.13 17.68
CA LEU A 8 8.06 -0.46 16.72
C LEU A 8 6.69 -0.36 17.40
N ARG A 9 5.70 0.16 16.65
CA ARG A 9 4.31 0.16 17.12
C ARG A 9 3.70 -1.23 16.91
N ASN A 10 2.42 -1.38 17.23
CA ASN A 10 1.73 -2.65 17.01
C ASN A 10 1.74 -3.03 15.51
N ALA A 11 1.56 -4.32 15.23
CA ALA A 11 1.67 -4.86 13.86
C ALA A 11 0.70 -4.19 12.88
N SER A 12 -0.53 -3.85 13.33
CA SER A 12 -1.53 -3.19 12.50
C SER A 12 -1.12 -1.77 12.10
N GLU A 13 -0.54 -1.00 13.01
CA GLU A 13 -0.04 0.35 12.73
C GLU A 13 1.17 0.33 11.79
N GLU A 14 2.11 -0.60 11.98
CA GLU A 14 3.24 -0.75 11.06
C GLU A 14 2.76 -1.20 9.68
N TYR A 15 1.75 -2.08 9.61
CA TYR A 15 1.14 -2.47 8.35
C TYR A 15 0.45 -1.29 7.63
N ALA A 16 -0.27 -0.45 8.37
CA ALA A 16 -0.90 0.75 7.81
C ALA A 16 0.15 1.72 7.22
N LYS A 17 1.29 1.89 7.88
CA LYS A 17 2.41 2.68 7.34
C LYS A 17 2.99 2.07 6.08
N ILE A 18 3.13 0.75 6.03
CA ILE A 18 3.59 0.03 4.83
C ILE A 18 2.60 0.25 3.67
N ALA A 19 1.29 0.13 3.93
CA ALA A 19 0.25 0.36 2.94
C ALA A 19 0.28 1.78 2.36
N ASP A 20 0.45 2.79 3.21
CA ASP A 20 0.59 4.19 2.79
C ASP A 20 1.82 4.40 1.89
N VAL A 21 2.98 3.85 2.26
CA VAL A 21 4.20 3.93 1.44
C VAL A 21 3.97 3.23 0.09
N VAL A 22 3.51 1.98 0.09
CA VAL A 22 3.27 1.22 -1.15
C VAL A 22 2.26 1.93 -2.05
N GLY A 23 1.20 2.50 -1.48
CA GLY A 23 0.21 3.27 -2.23
C GLY A 23 0.81 4.50 -2.91
N ARG A 24 1.60 5.31 -2.18
CA ARG A 24 2.29 6.48 -2.76
C ARG A 24 3.23 6.09 -3.90
N TYR A 25 3.98 5.01 -3.72
CA TYR A 25 4.88 4.50 -4.77
C TYR A 25 4.12 3.97 -5.98
N ALA A 26 2.98 3.30 -5.78
CA ALA A 26 2.16 2.80 -6.88
C ALA A 26 1.52 3.94 -7.70
N ILE A 27 1.15 5.04 -7.06
CA ILE A 27 0.66 6.24 -7.77
C ILE A 27 1.79 6.91 -8.54
N HIS A 28 2.95 7.09 -7.90
CA HIS A 28 4.10 7.76 -8.53
C HIS A 28 4.69 6.95 -9.70
N ASN A 29 4.74 5.62 -9.57
CA ASN A 29 5.25 4.72 -10.60
C ASN A 29 4.10 4.12 -11.43
N SER A 30 3.26 5.00 -11.99
CA SER A 30 2.17 4.60 -12.89
C SER A 30 2.69 3.71 -14.03
N GLY A 31 1.89 2.72 -14.42
CA GLY A 31 2.25 1.70 -15.40
C GLY A 31 2.86 0.42 -14.81
N LYS A 32 3.29 0.43 -13.54
CA LYS A 32 3.76 -0.78 -12.83
C LYS A 32 2.69 -1.30 -11.88
N SER A 33 2.62 -2.62 -11.74
CA SER A 33 1.74 -3.28 -10.78
C SER A 33 2.41 -3.40 -9.42
N PHE A 34 1.68 -3.02 -8.38
CA PHE A 34 2.03 -3.22 -6.97
C PHE A 34 0.96 -4.06 -6.29
N SER A 35 1.38 -4.96 -5.41
CA SER A 35 0.50 -5.76 -4.56
C SER A 35 1.00 -5.75 -3.11
N LEU A 36 0.11 -5.51 -2.14
CA LEU A 36 0.37 -5.66 -0.72
C LEU A 36 -0.73 -6.51 -0.09
N LYS A 37 -0.35 -7.51 0.70
CA LYS A 37 -1.27 -8.37 1.45
C LYS A 37 -0.70 -8.71 2.82
N LYS A 38 -1.59 -9.03 3.76
CA LYS A 38 -1.18 -9.63 5.03
C LYS A 38 -0.85 -11.10 4.85
N TYR A 39 0.04 -11.59 5.71
CA TYR A 39 0.35 -13.01 5.74
C TYR A 39 -0.90 -13.83 6.11
N GLY A 40 -1.20 -14.86 5.32
CA GLY A 40 -2.37 -15.71 5.52
C GLY A 40 -3.69 -15.17 4.92
N GLU A 41 -3.74 -13.91 4.47
CA GLU A 41 -4.89 -13.38 3.74
C GLU A 41 -4.79 -13.66 2.25
N GLY A 42 -5.92 -14.07 1.65
CA GLY A 42 -6.04 -14.30 0.21
C GLY A 42 -6.24 -13.03 -0.61
N SER A 43 -6.81 -11.99 0.01
CA SER A 43 -7.03 -10.67 -0.60
C SER A 43 -5.82 -9.76 -0.44
N SER A 44 -5.54 -8.95 -1.45
CA SER A 44 -4.55 -7.87 -1.36
C SER A 44 -5.23 -6.57 -0.96
N ASP A 45 -4.69 -5.88 0.04
CA ASP A 45 -5.17 -4.57 0.49
C ASP A 45 -4.80 -3.46 -0.50
N VAL A 46 -3.63 -3.57 -1.14
CA VAL A 46 -3.24 -2.69 -2.26
C VAL A 46 -3.05 -3.57 -3.48
N HIS A 47 -3.73 -3.24 -4.56
CA HIS A 47 -3.55 -3.88 -5.86
C HIS A 47 -3.69 -2.84 -6.97
N THR A 48 -2.65 -2.69 -7.79
CA THR A 48 -2.66 -1.83 -8.97
C THR A 48 -2.34 -2.63 -10.22
N LEU A 49 -2.89 -2.22 -11.36
CA LEU A 49 -2.77 -2.95 -12.63
C LEU A 49 -1.53 -2.50 -13.42
N ILE A 50 -1.01 -3.40 -14.25
CA ILE A 50 -0.02 -3.05 -15.27
C ILE A 50 -0.67 -2.05 -16.23
N ASN A 51 0.06 -1.00 -16.61
CA ASN A 51 -0.43 0.11 -17.46
C ASN A 51 -1.52 0.99 -16.84
N ALA A 52 -1.83 0.85 -15.54
CA ALA A 52 -2.75 1.78 -14.87
C ALA A 52 -2.18 3.20 -14.84
N THR A 53 -3.03 4.18 -15.13
CA THR A 53 -2.71 5.60 -15.05
C THR A 53 -2.63 6.07 -13.60
N THR A 54 -1.96 7.20 -13.36
CA THR A 54 -1.88 7.82 -12.03
C THR A 54 -3.26 8.05 -11.43
N ARG A 55 -4.25 8.49 -12.23
CA ARG A 55 -5.62 8.74 -11.76
C ARG A 55 -6.35 7.46 -11.38
N GLU A 56 -6.19 6.39 -12.14
CA GLU A 56 -6.74 5.08 -11.81
C GLU A 56 -6.10 4.52 -10.53
N ASN A 57 -4.79 4.69 -10.37
CA ASN A 57 -4.10 4.29 -9.14
C ASN A 57 -4.60 5.10 -7.91
N ILE A 58 -4.80 6.41 -8.04
CA ILE A 58 -5.40 7.24 -6.99
C ILE A 58 -6.79 6.73 -6.61
N ARG A 59 -7.64 6.46 -7.61
CA ARG A 59 -8.98 5.91 -7.39
C ARG A 59 -8.95 4.54 -6.72
N ASN A 60 -8.04 3.66 -7.11
CA ASN A 60 -7.93 2.32 -6.55
C ASN A 60 -7.41 2.33 -5.11
N ILE A 61 -6.53 3.27 -4.74
CA ILE A 61 -5.89 3.32 -3.42
C ILE A 61 -6.71 4.14 -2.42
N PHE A 62 -7.27 5.27 -2.84
CA PHE A 62 -8.01 6.18 -1.95
C PHE A 62 -9.53 6.09 -2.11
N GLY A 63 -10.01 5.35 -3.12
CA GLY A 63 -11.43 5.21 -3.42
C GLY A 63 -11.99 6.34 -4.29
N ALA A 64 -13.24 6.15 -4.74
CA ALA A 64 -13.92 7.08 -5.64
C ALA A 64 -14.24 8.45 -5.00
N THR A 65 -14.28 8.53 -3.67
CA THR A 65 -14.55 9.78 -2.94
C THR A 65 -13.42 10.81 -3.10
N VAL A 66 -12.21 10.38 -3.47
CA VAL A 66 -11.02 11.23 -3.57
C VAL A 66 -10.64 11.53 -5.04
N ALA A 67 -11.23 10.86 -6.04
CA ALA A 67 -10.71 10.76 -7.42
C ALA A 67 -11.54 11.42 -8.54
#